data_AF-A0A3N8HER9-F1
#
_entry.id   AF-A0A3N8HER9-F1
#
_cell.length_a   1.000
_cell.length_b   1.000
_cell.length_c   1.000
_cell.angle_alpha   90.00
_cell.angle_beta   90.00
_cell.angle_gamma   90.00
#
_symmetry.space_group_name_H-M   'P 1'
#
loop_
_entity.id
_entity.type
_entity.pdbx_description
1 polymer ?
#
loop_
_entity_poly.entity_id
_entity_poly.type
_entity_poly.pdbx_seq_one_letter_code
_entity_poly.pdbx_strand_id
1 'polypeptide(L)'
;MLQPDSKQYQRVAHTIDAFMTLDYTGVGLIGNIYAALQKRQPGFACMGAAERIVEAVRRQGGPVLIATGFPEGGGAPETDGPVGAALMARAFFLGLGVPTVIVIDEDWEEMMVQTCRGAGLAPMPFPDNGVVKGIEYLRPVYIRTVPKDKEDSHRVSDDLLERTRPSVMISIERPGCNALGLYHGLGGRPLDGLVADLDYLFYQGKARGILHIGVGDGGNELGMGVIAADLPAFSPKAASTGVAGRGGVAAVNAADHLVVANVSNWGATGIIAALSALLENPVVFHDPELEIRCIECCVNSGGVDGMFMAPEPAVDGISALEWEGLLRTLRASVRRTLGDSINWQGERGDWRQLK
;
A
#
# COMPACT_ATOMS: atom_id res chain seq x y z
N MET A 1 17.39 -12.52 -11.07
CA MET A 1 16.50 -12.37 -9.90
C MET A 1 17.25 -12.86 -8.68
N LEU A 2 17.18 -12.06 -7.64
CA LEU A 2 17.75 -12.35 -6.32
C LEU A 2 17.24 -13.72 -5.82
N GLN A 3 18.15 -14.65 -5.56
CA GLN A 3 17.78 -16.03 -5.18
C GLN A 3 17.36 -16.10 -3.70
N PRO A 4 16.19 -16.68 -3.35
CA PRO A 4 15.67 -16.70 -1.97
C PRO A 4 16.63 -17.27 -0.92
N ASP A 5 17.41 -18.29 -1.30
CA ASP A 5 18.34 -18.98 -0.40
C ASP A 5 19.70 -18.25 -0.27
N SER A 6 19.89 -17.13 -0.95
CA SER A 6 21.16 -16.40 -0.92
C SER A 6 21.28 -15.54 0.35
N LYS A 7 22.50 -15.45 0.90
CA LYS A 7 22.81 -14.49 1.98
C LYS A 7 22.51 -13.04 1.58
N GLN A 8 22.53 -12.73 0.29
CA GLN A 8 22.20 -11.40 -0.22
C GLN A 8 20.70 -11.13 -0.12
N TYR A 9 19.86 -12.08 -0.54
CA TYR A 9 18.40 -12.02 -0.38
C TYR A 9 18.01 -11.75 1.07
N GLN A 10 18.54 -12.57 2.00
CA GLN A 10 18.24 -12.45 3.42
C GLN A 10 18.60 -11.06 3.98
N ARG A 11 19.76 -10.50 3.58
CA ARG A 11 20.20 -9.16 3.98
C ARG A 11 19.31 -8.05 3.42
N VAL A 12 18.94 -8.13 2.15
CA VAL A 12 18.07 -7.15 1.48
C VAL A 12 16.69 -7.16 2.13
N ALA A 13 16.07 -8.34 2.23
CA ALA A 13 14.71 -8.49 2.74
C ALA A 13 14.62 -8.07 4.22
N HIS A 14 15.57 -8.49 5.06
CA HIS A 14 15.65 -8.04 6.44
C HIS A 14 15.84 -6.52 6.55
N THR A 15 16.68 -5.93 5.69
CA THR A 15 16.90 -4.47 5.70
C THR A 15 15.59 -3.75 5.39
N ILE A 16 14.86 -4.16 4.36
CA ILE A 16 13.59 -3.53 3.97
C ILE A 16 12.58 -3.60 5.12
N ASP A 17 12.31 -4.80 5.64
CA ASP A 17 11.33 -4.97 6.73
C ASP A 17 11.73 -4.23 8.00
N ALA A 18 13.04 -4.18 8.33
CA ALA A 18 13.51 -3.39 9.46
C ALA A 18 13.14 -1.91 9.33
N PHE A 19 13.26 -1.33 8.14
CA PHE A 19 12.79 0.04 7.88
C PHE A 19 11.27 0.17 8.00
N MET A 20 10.49 -0.84 7.60
CA MET A 20 9.03 -0.81 7.73
C MET A 20 8.58 -0.74 9.19
N THR A 21 9.38 -1.34 10.08
CA THR A 21 9.09 -1.47 11.51
C THR A 21 9.74 -0.40 12.38
N LEU A 22 10.38 0.61 11.79
CA LEU A 22 10.85 1.78 12.53
C LEU A 22 9.64 2.59 12.99
N ASP A 23 9.57 2.91 14.28
CA ASP A 23 8.49 3.69 14.88
C ASP A 23 8.76 5.19 14.69
N TYR A 24 8.46 5.71 13.50
CA TYR A 24 8.68 7.11 13.14
C TYR A 24 7.71 8.06 13.83
N THR A 25 6.45 7.65 13.96
CA THR A 25 5.40 8.42 14.64
C THR A 25 5.56 8.43 16.16
N GLY A 26 6.40 7.54 16.72
CA GLY A 26 6.67 7.44 18.16
C GLY A 26 5.49 6.90 18.98
N VAL A 27 4.53 6.25 18.32
CA VAL A 27 3.31 5.69 18.95
C VAL A 27 3.62 4.40 19.71
N GLY A 28 4.64 3.65 19.29
CA GLY A 28 5.09 2.42 19.95
C GLY A 28 4.30 1.16 19.57
N LEU A 29 3.45 1.22 18.54
CA LEU A 29 2.54 0.12 18.19
C LEU A 29 3.11 -0.84 17.14
N ILE A 30 3.90 -0.33 16.19
CA ILE A 30 4.34 -1.10 15.01
C ILE A 30 5.11 -2.38 15.39
N GLY A 31 5.92 -2.35 16.45
CA GLY A 31 6.63 -3.54 16.93
C GLY A 31 5.69 -4.66 17.37
N ASN A 32 4.57 -4.32 18.02
CA ASN A 32 3.57 -5.30 18.45
C ASN A 32 2.79 -5.87 17.27
N ILE A 33 2.41 -5.01 16.32
CA ILE A 33 1.72 -5.40 15.08
C ILE A 33 2.60 -6.35 14.26
N TYR A 34 3.88 -6.00 14.06
CA TYR A 34 4.81 -6.86 13.34
C TYR A 34 5.07 -8.18 14.06
N ALA A 35 5.17 -8.18 15.40
CA ALA A 35 5.29 -9.41 16.17
C ALA A 35 4.05 -10.31 16.04
N ALA A 36 2.85 -9.73 16.00
CA ALA A 36 1.61 -10.46 15.73
C ALA A 36 1.61 -11.03 14.30
N LEU A 37 2.04 -10.25 13.31
CA LEU A 37 2.19 -10.70 11.93
C LEU A 37 3.14 -11.90 11.85
N GLN A 38 4.32 -11.83 12.46
CA GLN A 38 5.31 -12.92 12.39
C GLN A 38 4.82 -14.24 13.02
N LYS A 39 3.85 -14.20 13.95
CA LYS A 39 3.21 -15.43 14.47
C LYS A 39 2.26 -16.08 13.45
N ARG A 40 1.61 -15.29 12.60
CA ARG A 40 0.58 -15.72 11.63
C ARG A 40 1.14 -15.96 10.24
N GLN A 41 2.11 -15.15 9.85
CA GLN A 41 2.79 -15.14 8.56
C GLN A 41 4.30 -14.94 8.80
N PRO A 42 5.03 -16.01 9.19
CA PRO A 42 6.48 -15.94 9.36
C PRO A 42 7.20 -15.62 8.04
N GLY A 43 8.27 -14.84 8.13
CA GLY A 43 9.12 -14.48 6.98
C GLY A 43 9.04 -13.01 6.63
N PHE A 44 9.66 -12.63 5.50
CA PHE A 44 9.76 -11.22 5.13
C PHE A 44 8.47 -10.71 4.48
N ALA A 45 7.88 -9.68 5.07
CA ALA A 45 6.60 -9.14 4.65
C ALA A 45 6.71 -8.51 3.25
N CYS A 46 7.61 -7.54 3.05
CA CYS A 46 7.70 -6.83 1.76
C CYS A 46 8.24 -7.72 0.64
N MET A 47 9.26 -8.54 0.92
CA MET A 47 9.83 -9.44 -0.08
C MET A 47 8.85 -10.54 -0.46
N GLY A 48 8.16 -11.15 0.52
CA GLY A 48 7.14 -12.16 0.25
C GLY A 48 5.96 -11.63 -0.55
N ALA A 49 5.59 -10.36 -0.37
CA ALA A 49 4.58 -9.68 -1.20
C ALA A 49 5.09 -9.49 -2.63
N ALA A 50 6.29 -8.94 -2.80
CA ALA A 50 6.88 -8.72 -4.12
C ALA A 50 7.01 -10.02 -4.94
N GLU A 51 7.44 -11.11 -4.32
CA GLU A 51 7.53 -12.43 -4.98
C GLU A 51 6.17 -12.91 -5.49
N ARG A 52 5.15 -12.87 -4.64
CA ARG A 52 3.77 -13.29 -4.99
C ARG A 52 3.18 -12.44 -6.11
N ILE A 53 3.39 -11.12 -6.06
CA ILE A 53 2.95 -10.19 -7.11
C ILE A 53 3.64 -10.55 -8.43
N VAL A 54 4.96 -10.72 -8.44
CA VAL A 54 5.72 -11.09 -9.64
C VAL A 54 5.25 -12.42 -10.21
N GLU A 55 5.03 -13.42 -9.36
CA GLU A 55 4.53 -14.73 -9.78
C GLU A 55 3.14 -14.63 -10.41
N ALA A 56 2.19 -13.97 -9.74
CA ALA A 56 0.83 -13.80 -10.22
C ALA A 56 0.79 -13.05 -11.55
N VAL A 57 1.53 -11.94 -11.66
CA VAL A 57 1.59 -11.13 -12.88
C VAL A 57 2.25 -11.88 -14.02
N ARG A 58 3.32 -12.67 -13.78
CA ARG A 58 3.93 -13.48 -14.84
C ARG A 58 3.04 -14.62 -15.30
N ARG A 59 2.22 -15.18 -14.40
CA ARG A 59 1.32 -16.29 -14.71
C ARG A 59 0.09 -15.85 -15.48
N GLN A 60 -0.51 -14.72 -15.11
CA GLN A 60 -1.83 -14.29 -15.62
C GLN A 60 -1.77 -12.99 -16.44
N GLY A 61 -0.64 -12.29 -16.44
CA GLY A 61 -0.53 -10.93 -16.98
C GLY A 61 -0.98 -9.88 -15.98
N GLY A 62 -1.29 -8.69 -16.48
CA GLY A 62 -2.00 -7.65 -15.73
C GLY A 62 -3.46 -7.55 -16.15
N PRO A 63 -4.21 -6.59 -15.59
CA PRO A 63 -3.74 -5.51 -14.72
C PRO A 63 -3.59 -5.91 -13.24
N VAL A 64 -2.98 -5.02 -12.46
CA VAL A 64 -3.07 -5.02 -10.99
C VAL A 64 -4.14 -4.02 -10.56
N LEU A 65 -4.95 -4.38 -9.57
CA LEU A 65 -5.92 -3.49 -8.94
C LEU A 65 -5.39 -3.05 -7.57
N ILE A 66 -5.42 -1.75 -7.28
CA ILE A 66 -5.06 -1.19 -5.97
C ILE A 66 -6.26 -0.43 -5.42
N ALA A 67 -6.83 -0.86 -4.29
CA ALA A 67 -7.83 -0.13 -3.55
C ALA A 67 -7.18 0.68 -2.43
N THR A 68 -7.54 1.95 -2.29
CA THR A 68 -6.91 2.84 -1.31
C THR A 68 -7.83 3.96 -0.86
N GLY A 69 -7.42 4.62 0.21
CA GLY A 69 -8.01 5.85 0.73
C GLY A 69 -8.82 5.60 2.00
N PHE A 70 -8.60 6.50 2.96
CA PHE A 70 -9.20 6.50 4.27
C PHE A 70 -9.81 7.89 4.56
N PRO A 71 -11.06 7.97 5.06
CA PRO A 71 -11.73 9.25 5.28
C PRO A 71 -11.39 9.90 6.64
N GLU A 72 -10.81 11.08 6.59
CA GLU A 72 -10.56 11.94 7.75
C GLU A 72 -11.40 13.22 7.77
N GLY A 73 -11.47 13.85 8.94
CA GLY A 73 -12.01 15.22 9.09
C GLY A 73 -13.42 15.47 8.53
N GLY A 74 -14.28 14.44 8.42
CA GLY A 74 -15.62 14.55 7.81
C GLY A 74 -15.76 13.95 6.41
N GLY A 75 -14.76 13.21 5.92
CA GLY A 75 -14.81 12.49 4.64
C GLY A 75 -13.73 12.88 3.62
N ALA A 76 -12.83 13.79 4.00
CA ALA A 76 -11.67 14.12 3.20
C ALA A 76 -10.75 12.89 3.09
N PRO A 77 -10.16 12.60 1.93
CA PRO A 77 -9.18 11.52 1.84
C PRO A 77 -7.91 11.91 2.59
N GLU A 78 -7.35 10.99 3.38
CA GLU A 78 -6.03 11.21 3.92
C GLU A 78 -4.91 10.99 2.88
N THR A 79 -3.69 11.43 3.20
CA THR A 79 -2.50 11.26 2.35
C THR A 79 -1.87 9.88 2.46
N ASP A 80 -2.12 9.14 3.55
CA ASP A 80 -1.71 7.74 3.67
C ASP A 80 -2.59 6.81 2.84
N GLY A 81 -1.96 5.95 2.04
CA GLY A 81 -2.59 5.13 1.01
C GLY A 81 -2.44 5.67 -0.42
N PRO A 82 -3.09 6.78 -0.80
CA PRO A 82 -3.11 7.26 -2.18
C PRO A 82 -1.72 7.48 -2.79
N VAL A 83 -0.78 8.04 -2.02
CA VAL A 83 0.61 8.28 -2.49
C VAL A 83 1.31 6.96 -2.77
N GLY A 84 1.21 5.99 -1.85
CA GLY A 84 1.75 4.64 -2.00
C GLY A 84 1.13 3.89 -3.18
N ALA A 85 -0.19 4.00 -3.38
CA ALA A 85 -0.89 3.42 -4.51
C ALA A 85 -0.40 3.98 -5.86
N ALA A 86 -0.22 5.30 -5.97
CA ALA A 86 0.30 5.93 -7.18
C ALA A 86 1.75 5.49 -7.47
N LEU A 87 2.61 5.43 -6.46
CA LEU A 87 4.00 5.02 -6.64
C LEU A 87 4.15 3.52 -6.90
N MET A 88 3.28 2.68 -6.34
CA MET A 88 3.20 1.26 -6.68
C MET A 88 2.73 1.05 -8.12
N ALA A 89 1.72 1.79 -8.57
CA ALA A 89 1.28 1.75 -9.97
C ALA A 89 2.44 2.09 -10.93
N ARG A 90 3.24 3.12 -10.60
CA ARG A 90 4.47 3.45 -11.33
C ARG A 90 5.49 2.32 -11.31
N ALA A 91 5.72 1.70 -10.14
CA ALA A 91 6.64 0.59 -9.99
C ALA A 91 6.22 -0.63 -10.81
N PHE A 92 4.93 -0.97 -10.85
CA PHE A 92 4.40 -2.08 -11.68
C PHE A 92 4.55 -1.81 -13.17
N PHE A 93 4.28 -0.58 -13.62
CA PHE A 93 4.53 -0.22 -15.01
C PHE A 93 6.01 -0.40 -15.39
N LEU A 94 6.94 0.10 -14.57
CA LEU A 94 8.37 0.08 -14.90
C LEU A 94 9.05 -1.27 -14.67
N GLY A 95 8.58 -2.03 -13.68
CA GLY A 95 9.17 -3.31 -13.31
C GLY A 95 8.54 -4.50 -14.05
N LEU A 96 7.23 -4.43 -14.30
CA LEU A 96 6.44 -5.57 -14.80
C LEU A 96 5.75 -5.28 -16.13
N GLY A 97 5.72 -4.03 -16.60
CA GLY A 97 5.12 -3.67 -17.88
C GLY A 97 3.59 -3.81 -17.90
N VAL A 98 2.93 -3.82 -16.73
CA VAL A 98 1.49 -4.00 -16.62
C VAL A 98 0.78 -2.71 -16.20
N PRO A 99 -0.44 -2.45 -16.73
CA PRO A 99 -1.26 -1.33 -16.28
C PRO A 99 -1.83 -1.60 -14.87
N THR A 100 -2.18 -0.51 -14.19
CA THR A 100 -2.81 -0.53 -12.87
C THR A 100 -4.17 0.17 -12.92
N VAL A 101 -5.15 -0.38 -12.19
CA VAL A 101 -6.42 0.28 -11.87
C VAL A 101 -6.41 0.64 -10.39
N ILE A 102 -6.52 1.93 -10.07
CA ILE A 102 -6.67 2.40 -8.70
C ILE A 102 -8.16 2.58 -8.40
N VAL A 103 -8.63 1.98 -7.32
CA VAL A 103 -10.03 1.95 -6.89
C VAL A 103 -10.19 2.79 -5.63
N ILE A 104 -11.08 3.75 -5.67
CA ILE A 104 -11.31 4.77 -4.63
C ILE A 104 -12.81 5.08 -4.51
N ASP A 105 -13.20 5.74 -3.44
CA ASP A 105 -14.56 6.27 -3.27
C ASP A 105 -14.85 7.39 -4.29
N GLU A 106 -16.13 7.57 -4.60
CA GLU A 106 -16.62 8.47 -5.64
C GLU A 106 -16.21 9.95 -5.49
N ASP A 107 -15.93 10.40 -4.27
CA ASP A 107 -15.60 11.80 -3.99
C ASP A 107 -14.10 12.13 -4.16
N TRP A 108 -13.25 11.15 -4.48
CA TRP A 108 -11.79 11.30 -4.40
C TRP A 108 -11.07 11.26 -5.76
N GLU A 109 -11.81 11.29 -6.87
CA GLU A 109 -11.24 11.15 -8.21
C GLU A 109 -10.21 12.23 -8.53
N GLU A 110 -10.53 13.50 -8.26
CA GLU A 110 -9.61 14.61 -8.53
C GLU A 110 -8.31 14.45 -7.74
N MET A 111 -8.41 14.13 -6.45
CA MET A 111 -7.26 13.88 -5.58
C MET A 111 -6.36 12.80 -6.18
N MET A 112 -6.94 11.66 -6.56
CA MET A 112 -6.17 10.53 -7.07
C MET A 112 -5.56 10.83 -8.45
N VAL A 113 -6.27 11.54 -9.32
CA VAL A 113 -5.74 11.99 -10.62
C VAL A 113 -4.49 12.85 -10.42
N GLN A 114 -4.51 13.83 -9.51
CA GLN A 114 -3.35 14.70 -9.28
C GLN A 114 -2.21 13.94 -8.58
N THR A 115 -2.52 13.08 -7.61
CA THR A 115 -1.53 12.23 -6.94
C THR A 115 -0.78 11.34 -7.95
N CYS A 116 -1.50 10.70 -8.89
CA CYS A 116 -0.88 9.94 -9.98
C CYS A 116 0.01 10.80 -10.88
N ARG A 117 -0.38 12.04 -11.21
CA ARG A 117 0.48 12.96 -11.97
C ARG A 117 1.74 13.34 -11.20
N GLY A 118 1.62 13.50 -9.87
CA GLY A 118 2.73 13.70 -8.94
C GLY A 118 3.75 12.55 -9.01
N ALA A 119 3.26 11.30 -9.03
CA ALA A 119 4.07 10.10 -9.26
C ALA A 119 4.60 9.95 -10.71
N GLY A 120 4.31 10.88 -11.62
CA GLY A 120 4.79 10.84 -13.01
C GLY A 120 4.09 9.79 -13.88
N LEU A 121 2.84 9.47 -13.54
CA LEU A 121 1.92 8.68 -14.35
C LEU A 121 1.03 9.59 -15.21
N ALA A 122 0.37 8.99 -16.19
CA ALA A 122 -0.64 9.62 -17.02
C ALA A 122 -2.01 8.99 -16.73
N PRO A 123 -2.85 9.64 -15.91
CA PRO A 123 -4.23 9.20 -15.71
C PRO A 123 -5.00 9.19 -17.02
N MET A 124 -5.62 8.06 -17.33
CA MET A 124 -6.45 7.85 -18.51
C MET A 124 -7.90 7.61 -18.08
N PRO A 125 -8.89 8.01 -18.90
CA PRO A 125 -10.28 7.63 -18.66
C PRO A 125 -10.41 6.11 -18.51
N PHE A 126 -11.17 5.67 -17.53
CA PHE A 126 -11.50 4.25 -17.39
C PHE A 126 -12.33 3.80 -18.60
N PRO A 127 -11.95 2.74 -19.32
CA PRO A 127 -12.63 2.36 -20.55
C PRO A 127 -13.99 1.74 -20.26
N ASP A 128 -15.02 2.08 -21.06
CA ASP A 128 -16.40 1.57 -20.90
C ASP A 128 -16.50 0.03 -20.94
N ASN A 129 -15.58 -0.62 -21.65
CA ASN A 129 -15.53 -2.08 -21.72
C ASN A 129 -14.77 -2.73 -20.55
N GLY A 130 -14.22 -1.94 -19.62
CA GLY A 130 -13.44 -2.35 -18.45
C GLY A 130 -12.07 -2.98 -18.76
N VAL A 131 -11.67 -3.04 -20.03
CA VAL A 131 -10.39 -3.63 -20.45
C VAL A 131 -9.31 -2.56 -20.55
N VAL A 132 -8.48 -2.47 -19.51
CA VAL A 132 -7.34 -1.56 -19.46
C VAL A 132 -6.15 -2.07 -20.26
N LYS A 133 -5.42 -1.18 -20.93
CA LYS A 133 -4.29 -1.52 -21.80
C LYS A 133 -3.08 -0.62 -21.56
N GLY A 134 -1.91 -1.10 -21.94
CA GLY A 134 -0.75 -0.24 -22.10
C GLY A 134 -0.97 0.78 -23.23
N ILE A 135 -0.30 1.92 -23.15
CA ILE A 135 -0.27 2.95 -24.20
C ILE A 135 1.19 3.20 -24.51
N GLU A 136 1.56 3.09 -25.80
CA GLU A 136 2.94 3.23 -26.23
C GLU A 136 3.53 4.60 -25.83
N TYR A 137 4.77 4.59 -25.34
CA TYR A 137 5.49 5.78 -24.86
C TYR A 137 4.85 6.55 -23.70
N LEU A 138 3.78 6.03 -23.10
CA LEU A 138 3.09 6.63 -21.96
C LEU A 138 3.12 5.69 -20.76
N ARG A 139 2.99 6.23 -19.55
CA ARG A 139 2.80 5.46 -18.30
C ARG A 139 1.34 5.54 -17.88
N PRO A 140 0.40 4.83 -18.54
CA PRO A 140 -1.02 4.96 -18.23
C PRO A 140 -1.31 4.39 -16.84
N VAL A 141 -2.21 5.08 -16.13
CA VAL A 141 -2.90 4.56 -14.95
C VAL A 141 -4.38 4.84 -15.10
N TYR A 142 -5.21 3.94 -14.61
CA TYR A 142 -6.66 4.06 -14.69
C TYR A 142 -7.21 4.19 -13.28
N ILE A 143 -8.24 5.01 -13.11
CA ILE A 143 -8.89 5.24 -11.82
C ILE A 143 -10.34 4.81 -11.96
N ARG A 144 -10.84 4.05 -10.99
CA ARG A 144 -12.23 3.65 -10.91
C ARG A 144 -12.82 4.10 -9.58
N THR A 145 -13.79 5.00 -9.65
CA THR A 145 -14.60 5.40 -8.50
C THR A 145 -15.65 4.34 -8.18
N VAL A 146 -15.93 4.20 -6.88
CA VAL A 146 -16.97 3.29 -6.36
C VAL A 146 -17.95 4.10 -5.51
N PRO A 147 -19.26 4.03 -5.80
CA PRO A 147 -20.27 4.71 -4.99
C PRO A 147 -20.31 4.20 -3.56
N LYS A 148 -20.64 5.08 -2.61
CA LYS A 148 -20.76 4.71 -1.19
C LYS A 148 -22.04 3.95 -0.88
N ASP A 149 -23.06 4.06 -1.74
CA ASP A 149 -24.23 3.21 -1.69
C ASP A 149 -23.84 1.73 -1.85
N LYS A 150 -24.42 0.87 -1.02
CA LYS A 150 -24.01 -0.53 -0.94
C LYS A 150 -24.33 -1.32 -2.21
N GLU A 151 -25.53 -1.18 -2.75
CA GLU A 151 -25.95 -1.94 -3.93
C GLU A 151 -25.18 -1.49 -5.16
N ASP A 152 -24.97 -0.19 -5.30
CA ASP A 152 -24.18 0.37 -6.40
C ASP A 152 -22.68 0.03 -6.26
N SER A 153 -22.12 0.05 -5.04
CA SER A 153 -20.76 -0.41 -4.75
C SER A 153 -20.57 -1.86 -5.20
N HIS A 154 -21.50 -2.75 -4.83
CA HIS A 154 -21.44 -4.18 -5.19
C HIS A 154 -21.52 -4.37 -6.70
N ARG A 155 -22.43 -3.65 -7.37
CA ARG A 155 -22.56 -3.69 -8.84
C ARG A 155 -21.28 -3.24 -9.54
N VAL A 156 -20.68 -2.13 -9.10
CA VAL A 156 -19.40 -1.64 -9.67
C VAL A 156 -18.27 -2.63 -9.39
N SER A 157 -18.24 -3.25 -8.22
CA SER A 157 -17.24 -4.25 -7.84
C SER A 157 -17.31 -5.50 -8.71
N ASP A 158 -18.51 -6.04 -8.94
CA ASP A 158 -18.70 -7.21 -9.80
C ASP A 158 -18.36 -6.91 -11.25
N ASP A 159 -18.79 -5.76 -11.78
CA ASP A 159 -18.47 -5.30 -13.14
C ASP A 159 -16.95 -5.14 -13.34
N LEU A 160 -16.26 -4.55 -12.35
CA LEU A 160 -14.82 -4.36 -12.37
C LEU A 160 -14.09 -5.71 -12.41
N LEU A 161 -14.46 -6.68 -11.57
CA LEU A 161 -13.84 -8.01 -11.57
C LEU A 161 -14.11 -8.78 -12.86
N GLU A 162 -15.32 -8.70 -13.41
CA GLU A 162 -15.72 -9.42 -14.61
C GLU A 162 -14.99 -8.92 -15.87
N ARG A 163 -14.86 -7.59 -16.01
CA ARG A 163 -14.30 -6.94 -17.20
C ARG A 163 -12.79 -6.76 -17.13
N THR A 164 -12.29 -6.26 -16.00
CA THR A 164 -10.87 -5.91 -15.83
C THR A 164 -10.02 -7.14 -15.54
N ARG A 165 -10.59 -8.18 -14.89
CA ARG A 165 -9.94 -9.46 -14.59
C ARG A 165 -8.51 -9.30 -14.05
N PRO A 166 -8.34 -8.59 -12.92
CA PRO A 166 -7.01 -8.33 -12.39
C PRO A 166 -6.32 -9.62 -11.94
N SER A 167 -5.00 -9.69 -12.07
CA SER A 167 -4.22 -10.83 -11.59
C SER A 167 -3.88 -10.73 -10.09
N VAL A 168 -3.89 -9.50 -9.58
CA VAL A 168 -3.60 -9.16 -8.17
C VAL A 168 -4.51 -8.02 -7.75
N MET A 169 -5.00 -8.10 -6.51
CA MET A 169 -5.68 -7.03 -5.80
C MET A 169 -4.87 -6.63 -4.58
N ILE A 170 -4.69 -5.33 -4.39
CA ILE A 170 -3.90 -4.78 -3.29
C ILE A 170 -4.76 -3.78 -2.53
N SER A 171 -4.85 -3.89 -1.21
CA SER A 171 -5.40 -2.83 -0.36
C SER A 171 -4.27 -2.08 0.31
N ILE A 172 -4.31 -0.75 0.28
CA ILE A 172 -3.33 0.12 0.94
C ILE A 172 -4.11 1.20 1.67
N GLU A 173 -4.04 1.21 3.00
CA GLU A 173 -4.73 2.19 3.84
C GLU A 173 -6.21 2.35 3.44
N ARG A 174 -6.88 1.21 3.35
CA ARG A 174 -8.30 1.14 3.01
C ARG A 174 -9.05 0.65 4.23
N PRO A 175 -10.08 1.37 4.74
CA PRO A 175 -10.90 0.87 5.84
C PRO A 175 -11.44 -0.54 5.56
N GLY A 176 -11.29 -1.43 6.53
CA GLY A 176 -11.89 -2.76 6.54
C GLY A 176 -12.97 -2.86 7.63
N CYS A 177 -14.09 -3.52 7.33
CA CYS A 177 -15.16 -3.65 8.30
C CYS A 177 -14.77 -4.59 9.45
N ASN A 178 -15.30 -4.32 10.64
CA ASN A 178 -15.17 -5.20 11.79
C ASN A 178 -16.14 -6.40 11.71
N ALA A 179 -16.15 -7.26 12.73
CA ALA A 179 -17.00 -8.46 12.79
C ALA A 179 -18.52 -8.18 12.73
N LEU A 180 -18.95 -6.93 12.90
CA LEU A 180 -20.34 -6.49 12.78
C LEU A 180 -20.65 -5.84 11.42
N GLY A 181 -19.69 -5.81 10.49
CA GLY A 181 -19.83 -5.13 9.20
C GLY A 181 -19.78 -3.61 9.29
N LEU A 182 -19.18 -3.06 10.35
CA LEU A 182 -19.07 -1.62 10.58
C LEU A 182 -17.64 -1.13 10.37
N TYR A 183 -17.50 0.10 9.87
CA TYR A 183 -16.21 0.76 9.65
C TYR A 183 -15.93 1.81 10.73
N HIS A 184 -14.67 1.88 11.14
CA HIS A 184 -14.21 2.82 12.16
C HIS A 184 -12.79 3.29 11.87
N GLY A 185 -12.50 4.55 12.21
CA GLY A 185 -11.11 5.00 12.37
C GLY A 185 -10.48 4.40 13.62
N LEU A 186 -9.15 4.42 13.72
CA LEU A 186 -8.38 3.80 14.80
C LEU A 186 -8.84 4.22 16.22
N GLY A 187 -9.27 5.48 16.38
CA GLY A 187 -9.83 6.01 17.64
C GLY A 187 -11.21 5.47 18.02
N GLY A 188 -11.86 4.70 17.14
CA GLY A 188 -13.21 4.18 17.27
C GLY A 188 -14.30 5.11 16.72
N ARG A 189 -13.92 6.16 15.98
CA ARG A 189 -14.86 7.08 15.31
C ARG A 189 -15.61 6.30 14.21
N PRO A 190 -16.95 6.30 14.19
CA PRO A 190 -17.72 5.70 13.10
C PRO A 190 -17.42 6.33 11.75
N LEU A 191 -17.34 5.50 10.70
CA LEU A 191 -17.18 5.93 9.30
C LEU A 191 -18.45 5.65 8.47
N ASP A 192 -19.61 5.59 9.11
CA ASP A 192 -20.89 5.28 8.44
C ASP A 192 -21.16 6.27 7.31
N GLY A 193 -21.41 5.76 6.10
CA GLY A 193 -21.67 6.59 4.91
C GLY A 193 -20.47 7.37 4.37
N LEU A 194 -19.27 7.18 4.92
CA LEU A 194 -18.05 7.81 4.43
C LEU A 194 -17.25 6.92 3.48
N VAL A 195 -17.53 5.62 3.46
CA VAL A 195 -16.80 4.63 2.67
C VAL A 195 -17.73 3.71 1.89
N ALA A 196 -17.33 3.36 0.67
CA ALA A 196 -17.86 2.26 -0.11
C ALA A 196 -17.43 0.92 0.50
N ASP A 197 -18.33 -0.07 0.44
CA ASP A 197 -18.10 -1.45 0.88
C ASP A 197 -17.13 -2.17 -0.09
N LEU A 198 -15.84 -1.86 0.03
CA LEU A 198 -14.79 -2.53 -0.73
C LEU A 198 -14.38 -3.87 -0.11
N ASP A 199 -14.80 -4.19 1.12
CA ASP A 199 -14.66 -5.55 1.64
C ASP A 199 -15.33 -6.56 0.70
N TYR A 200 -16.52 -6.24 0.19
CA TYR A 200 -17.20 -7.03 -0.84
C TYR A 200 -16.32 -7.29 -2.06
N LEU A 201 -15.71 -6.25 -2.65
CA LEU A 201 -14.80 -6.38 -3.79
C LEU A 201 -13.70 -7.41 -3.53
N PHE A 202 -13.06 -7.35 -2.36
CA PHE A 202 -11.97 -8.28 -2.01
C PHE A 202 -12.46 -9.70 -1.69
N TYR A 203 -13.61 -9.86 -1.04
CA TYR A 203 -14.23 -11.18 -0.87
C TYR A 203 -14.56 -11.82 -2.24
N GLN A 204 -15.11 -11.03 -3.16
CA GLN A 204 -15.42 -11.47 -4.51
C GLN A 204 -14.18 -11.81 -5.33
N GLY A 205 -13.10 -11.03 -5.20
CA GLY A 205 -11.81 -11.32 -5.81
C GLY A 205 -11.21 -12.62 -5.30
N LYS A 206 -11.22 -12.82 -3.97
CA LYS A 206 -10.73 -14.04 -3.32
C LYS A 206 -11.53 -15.27 -3.74
N ALA A 207 -12.86 -15.17 -3.85
CA ALA A 207 -13.71 -16.25 -4.35
C ALA A 207 -13.38 -16.64 -5.81
N ARG A 208 -12.81 -15.72 -6.60
CA ARG A 208 -12.32 -15.96 -7.96
C ARG A 208 -10.84 -16.41 -8.00
N GLY A 209 -10.20 -16.59 -6.85
CA GLY A 209 -8.80 -17.01 -6.74
C GLY A 209 -7.77 -15.92 -7.09
N ILE A 210 -8.17 -14.65 -7.03
CA ILE A 210 -7.28 -13.50 -7.24
C ILE A 210 -6.47 -13.26 -5.97
N LEU A 211 -5.16 -13.09 -6.11
CA LEU A 211 -4.25 -12.83 -5.00
C LEU A 211 -4.59 -11.49 -4.33
N HIS A 212 -4.81 -11.52 -3.01
CA HIS A 212 -4.97 -10.32 -2.18
C HIS A 212 -3.71 -10.03 -1.36
N ILE A 213 -3.08 -8.88 -1.63
CA ILE A 213 -2.05 -8.28 -0.77
C ILE A 213 -2.66 -7.16 0.07
N GLY A 214 -2.51 -7.20 1.38
CA GLY A 214 -2.92 -6.11 2.27
C GLY A 214 -1.72 -5.29 2.74
N VAL A 215 -1.88 -3.98 2.85
CA VAL A 215 -0.93 -3.04 3.47
C VAL A 215 -1.70 -2.18 4.47
N GLY A 216 -1.29 -2.23 5.74
CA GLY A 216 -1.93 -1.50 6.84
C GLY A 216 -0.96 -1.22 7.99
N ASP A 217 -1.30 -0.28 8.85
CA ASP A 217 -0.45 0.19 9.95
C ASP A 217 -1.15 0.19 11.33
N GLY A 218 -2.49 0.19 11.37
CA GLY A 218 -3.29 0.38 12.59
C GLY A 218 -4.12 -0.83 13.03
N GLY A 219 -4.58 -1.65 12.08
CA GLY A 219 -5.40 -2.84 12.31
C GLY A 219 -6.88 -2.72 11.92
N ASN A 220 -7.31 -1.53 11.52
CA ASN A 220 -8.65 -1.26 10.98
C ASN A 220 -8.67 -1.24 9.45
N GLU A 221 -7.57 -1.61 8.81
CA GLU A 221 -7.43 -1.62 7.36
C GLU A 221 -7.78 -2.99 6.77
N LEU A 222 -8.35 -2.98 5.57
CA LEU A 222 -8.70 -4.13 4.78
C LEU A 222 -7.45 -4.98 4.52
N GLY A 223 -7.49 -6.24 4.94
CA GLY A 223 -6.35 -7.16 4.91
C GLY A 223 -5.80 -7.48 6.30
N MET A 224 -6.00 -6.61 7.30
CA MET A 224 -5.54 -6.80 8.68
C MET A 224 -6.24 -7.94 9.43
N GLY A 225 -7.27 -8.55 8.83
CA GLY A 225 -7.93 -9.77 9.33
C GLY A 225 -6.97 -10.92 9.63
N VAL A 226 -5.77 -10.93 9.03
CA VAL A 226 -4.69 -11.90 9.32
C VAL A 226 -4.30 -11.89 10.80
N ILE A 227 -4.31 -10.71 11.45
CA ILE A 227 -3.88 -10.50 12.84
C ILE A 227 -5.01 -10.00 13.76
N ALA A 228 -6.25 -9.94 13.28
CA ALA A 228 -7.38 -9.35 14.02
C ALA A 228 -7.58 -9.91 15.43
N ALA A 229 -7.36 -11.22 15.61
CA ALA A 229 -7.49 -11.88 16.91
C ALA A 229 -6.36 -11.51 17.90
N ASP A 230 -5.22 -11.03 17.41
CA ASP A 230 -4.06 -10.65 18.22
C ASP A 230 -4.11 -9.18 18.63
N LEU A 231 -4.75 -8.31 17.84
CA LEU A 231 -4.82 -6.87 18.08
C LEU A 231 -5.35 -6.47 19.49
N PRO A 232 -6.41 -7.11 20.04
CA PRO A 232 -6.91 -6.78 21.39
C PRO A 232 -5.87 -6.85 22.51
N ALA A 233 -4.78 -7.60 22.34
CA ALA A 233 -3.74 -7.75 23.36
C ALA A 233 -2.90 -6.47 23.57
N PHE A 234 -2.87 -5.58 22.57
CA PHE A 234 -2.05 -4.35 22.61
C PHE A 234 -2.75 -3.11 22.03
N SER A 235 -3.94 -3.26 21.45
CA SER A 235 -4.82 -2.17 21.03
C SER A 235 -6.23 -2.36 21.64
N PRO A 236 -6.56 -1.68 22.75
CA PRO A 236 -7.88 -1.82 23.39
C PRO A 236 -9.05 -1.48 22.45
N LYS A 237 -8.85 -0.54 21.53
CA LYS A 237 -9.86 -0.14 20.53
C LYS A 237 -10.19 -1.26 19.56
N ALA A 238 -9.26 -2.19 19.32
CA ALA A 238 -9.50 -3.38 18.51
C ALA A 238 -10.58 -4.30 19.12
N ALA A 239 -10.70 -4.33 20.45
CA ALA A 239 -11.73 -5.09 21.16
C ALA A 239 -13.05 -4.31 21.28
N SER A 240 -12.97 -3.00 21.54
CA SER A 240 -14.15 -2.16 21.74
C SER A 240 -13.86 -0.70 21.41
N THR A 241 -14.70 -0.12 20.57
CA THR A 241 -14.69 1.33 20.28
C THR A 241 -15.12 2.17 21.49
N GLY A 242 -15.80 1.55 22.46
CA GLY A 242 -16.48 2.24 23.57
C GLY A 242 -17.90 2.67 23.24
N VAL A 243 -18.36 2.48 22.00
CA VAL A 243 -19.73 2.78 21.56
C VAL A 243 -20.56 1.51 21.59
N ALA A 244 -21.67 1.54 22.33
CA ALA A 244 -22.57 0.39 22.48
C ALA A 244 -23.05 -0.13 21.12
N GLY A 245 -23.02 -1.45 20.94
CA GLY A 245 -23.47 -2.12 19.71
C GLY A 245 -22.53 -2.02 18.51
N ARG A 246 -21.35 -1.38 18.65
CA ARG A 246 -20.43 -1.18 17.51
C ARG A 246 -19.20 -2.08 17.50
N GLY A 247 -18.96 -2.88 18.53
CA GLY A 247 -17.76 -3.73 18.61
C GLY A 247 -16.46 -2.91 18.68
N GLY A 248 -15.35 -3.52 18.25
CA GLY A 248 -14.03 -2.87 18.14
C GLY A 248 -13.65 -2.52 16.70
N VAL A 249 -12.45 -1.97 16.51
CA VAL A 249 -11.99 -1.46 15.20
C VAL A 249 -11.28 -2.51 14.33
N ALA A 250 -10.99 -3.71 14.85
CA ALA A 250 -10.24 -4.71 14.11
C ALA A 250 -10.98 -5.15 12.83
N ALA A 251 -10.36 -4.92 11.67
CA ALA A 251 -10.88 -5.37 10.39
C ALA A 251 -10.86 -6.90 10.31
N VAL A 252 -11.89 -7.50 9.71
CA VAL A 252 -12.01 -8.98 9.64
C VAL A 252 -11.61 -9.59 8.30
N ASN A 253 -11.55 -8.80 7.24
CA ASN A 253 -11.08 -9.26 5.94
C ASN A 253 -9.57 -9.53 6.00
N ALA A 254 -9.17 -10.78 5.72
CA ALA A 254 -7.80 -11.25 5.78
C ALA A 254 -7.19 -11.40 4.39
N ALA A 255 -6.10 -10.68 4.17
CA ALA A 255 -5.27 -10.81 2.97
C ALA A 255 -4.64 -12.20 2.85
N ASP A 256 -4.28 -12.59 1.64
CA ASP A 256 -3.49 -13.81 1.42
C ASP A 256 -2.02 -13.58 1.82
N HIS A 257 -1.57 -12.33 1.75
CA HIS A 257 -0.31 -11.89 2.31
C HIS A 257 -0.43 -10.46 2.83
N LEU A 258 -0.06 -10.23 4.09
CA LEU A 258 -0.14 -8.94 4.75
C LEU A 258 1.25 -8.32 4.89
N VAL A 259 1.35 -7.03 4.57
CA VAL A 259 2.48 -6.16 4.90
C VAL A 259 2.02 -5.17 5.95
N VAL A 260 2.78 -5.06 7.03
CA VAL A 260 2.56 -4.03 8.05
C VAL A 260 3.76 -3.11 8.11
N ALA A 261 3.50 -1.81 8.25
CA ALA A 261 4.52 -0.79 8.39
C ALA A 261 4.03 0.28 9.36
N ASN A 262 4.90 1.18 9.82
CA ASN A 262 4.50 2.27 10.71
C ASN A 262 3.59 3.31 10.03
N VAL A 263 3.59 3.34 8.70
CA VAL A 263 2.71 4.12 7.80
C VAL A 263 2.49 3.26 6.55
N SER A 264 1.28 3.18 6.01
CA SER A 264 0.97 2.27 4.89
C SER A 264 1.68 2.62 3.58
N ASN A 265 1.86 3.90 3.29
CA ASN A 265 2.70 4.40 2.19
C ASN A 265 4.15 3.91 2.31
N TRP A 266 4.64 3.76 3.54
CA TRP A 266 5.97 3.22 3.79
C TRP A 266 5.99 1.71 3.48
N GLY A 267 4.96 0.98 3.89
CA GLY A 267 4.75 -0.43 3.52
C GLY A 267 4.73 -0.65 2.00
N ALA A 268 3.99 0.21 1.28
CA ALA A 268 3.98 0.24 -0.18
C ALA A 268 5.38 0.49 -0.76
N THR A 269 6.11 1.46 -0.19
CA THR A 269 7.50 1.76 -0.54
C THR A 269 8.44 0.58 -0.28
N GLY A 270 8.25 -0.17 0.80
CA GLY A 270 8.97 -1.41 1.08
C GLY A 270 8.73 -2.48 0.02
N ILE A 271 7.48 -2.65 -0.44
CA ILE A 271 7.16 -3.56 -1.57
C ILE A 271 7.86 -3.08 -2.85
N ILE A 272 7.87 -1.77 -3.14
CA ILE A 272 8.58 -1.21 -4.30
C ILE A 272 10.08 -1.49 -4.22
N ALA A 273 10.68 -1.31 -3.04
CA ALA A 273 12.10 -1.58 -2.80
C ALA A 273 12.42 -3.07 -3.01
N ALA A 274 11.56 -3.95 -2.48
CA ALA A 274 11.69 -5.40 -2.66
C ALA A 274 11.53 -5.80 -4.12
N LEU A 275 10.55 -5.24 -4.84
CA LEU A 275 10.32 -5.46 -6.26
C LEU A 275 11.54 -5.02 -7.08
N SER A 276 12.10 -3.85 -6.79
CA SER A 276 13.31 -3.34 -7.46
C SER A 276 14.50 -4.26 -7.27
N ALA A 277 14.72 -4.78 -6.06
CA ALA A 277 15.80 -5.71 -5.76
C ALA A 277 15.58 -7.08 -6.41
N LEU A 278 14.36 -7.61 -6.33
CA LEU A 278 13.99 -8.92 -6.89
C LEU A 278 14.14 -8.95 -8.41
N LEU A 279 13.75 -7.86 -9.08
CA LEU A 279 13.90 -7.69 -10.52
C LEU A 279 15.31 -7.23 -10.94
N GLU A 280 16.19 -6.93 -9.98
CA GLU A 280 17.51 -6.33 -10.22
C GLU A 280 17.42 -5.07 -11.12
N ASN A 281 16.36 -4.28 -10.93
CA ASN A 281 16.05 -3.10 -11.73
C ASN A 281 15.91 -1.87 -10.82
N PRO A 282 16.95 -1.02 -10.70
CA PRO A 282 16.94 0.13 -9.81
C PRO A 282 15.99 1.27 -10.26
N VAL A 283 15.49 1.25 -11.50
CA VAL A 283 14.55 2.26 -12.03
C VAL A 283 13.14 2.10 -11.41
N VAL A 284 12.82 0.90 -10.93
CA VAL A 284 11.55 0.57 -10.26
C VAL A 284 11.39 1.37 -8.98
N PHE A 285 12.47 1.48 -8.20
CA PHE A 285 12.46 2.22 -6.95
C PHE A 285 12.57 3.72 -7.27
N HIS A 286 11.51 4.49 -6.96
CA HIS A 286 11.42 5.92 -7.23
C HIS A 286 12.42 6.74 -6.40
N ASP A 287 12.71 7.97 -6.85
CA ASP A 287 13.59 8.90 -6.15
C ASP A 287 12.82 9.75 -5.11
N PRO A 288 13.48 10.21 -4.03
CA PRO A 288 12.83 10.98 -2.96
C PRO A 288 12.09 12.23 -3.42
N GLU A 289 12.60 12.91 -4.45
CA GLU A 289 11.97 14.11 -4.99
C GLU A 289 10.62 13.81 -5.64
N LEU A 290 10.43 12.59 -6.14
CA LEU A 290 9.15 12.15 -6.67
C LEU A 290 8.13 11.86 -5.56
N GLU A 291 8.59 11.39 -4.40
CA GLU A 291 7.77 11.20 -3.18
C GLU A 291 7.15 12.53 -2.76
N ILE A 292 8.00 13.55 -2.55
CA ILE A 292 7.58 14.90 -2.16
C ILE A 292 6.55 15.44 -3.16
N ARG A 293 6.87 15.39 -4.46
CA ARG A 293 5.97 15.87 -5.50
C ARG A 293 4.62 15.13 -5.48
N CYS A 294 4.61 13.84 -5.18
CA CYS A 294 3.39 13.04 -5.07
C CYS A 294 2.53 13.50 -3.88
N ILE A 295 3.14 13.65 -2.70
CA ILE A 295 2.48 14.14 -1.48
C ILE A 295 1.90 15.54 -1.71
N GLU A 296 2.69 16.47 -2.26
CA GLU A 296 2.25 17.83 -2.55
C GLU A 296 1.08 17.86 -3.52
N CYS A 297 1.10 17.03 -4.58
CA CYS A 297 -0.03 16.94 -5.51
C CYS A 297 -1.29 16.39 -4.84
N CYS A 298 -1.16 15.38 -3.96
CA CYS A 298 -2.27 14.81 -3.19
C CYS A 298 -2.92 15.87 -2.31
N VAL A 299 -2.12 16.57 -1.51
CA VAL A 299 -2.58 17.60 -0.59
C VAL A 299 -3.21 18.79 -1.31
N ASN A 300 -2.58 19.27 -2.39
CA ASN A 300 -3.11 20.37 -3.20
C ASN A 300 -4.44 20.06 -3.91
N SER A 301 -4.89 18.81 -3.87
CA SER A 301 -6.11 18.34 -4.53
C SER A 301 -7.12 17.71 -3.57
N GLY A 302 -7.01 18.04 -2.27
CA GLY A 302 -8.01 17.70 -1.25
C GLY A 302 -7.56 16.63 -0.26
N GLY A 303 -6.37 16.05 -0.43
CA GLY A 303 -5.75 15.18 0.56
C GLY A 303 -5.43 15.92 1.86
N VAL A 304 -5.58 15.25 3.00
CA VAL A 304 -5.22 15.78 4.33
C VAL A 304 -4.28 14.83 5.07
N ASP A 305 -3.41 15.37 5.90
CA ASP A 305 -2.61 14.54 6.81
C ASP A 305 -3.52 13.92 7.89
N GLY A 306 -3.42 12.60 8.09
CA GLY A 306 -4.28 11.84 9.01
C GLY A 306 -4.04 12.14 10.50
N MET A 307 -2.92 12.77 10.86
CA MET A 307 -2.63 13.16 12.24
C MET A 307 -2.99 14.63 12.50
N PHE A 308 -2.64 15.52 11.58
CA PHE A 308 -2.89 16.96 11.69
C PHE A 308 -4.31 17.34 11.29
N MET A 309 -5.03 16.48 10.55
CA MET A 309 -6.37 16.73 10.02
C MET A 309 -6.44 17.99 9.15
N ALA A 310 -5.36 18.26 8.41
CA ALA A 310 -5.15 19.48 7.64
C ALA A 310 -4.40 19.17 6.34
N PRO A 311 -4.53 20.02 5.30
CA PRO A 311 -3.80 19.86 4.03
C PRO A 311 -2.33 20.31 4.19
N GLU A 312 -1.62 19.66 5.10
CA GLU A 312 -0.18 19.81 5.28
C GLU A 312 0.54 18.81 4.36
N PRO A 313 1.68 19.17 3.74
CA PRO A 313 2.50 18.24 2.96
C PRO A 313 3.19 17.23 3.88
N ALA A 314 2.41 16.31 4.42
CA ALA A 314 2.77 15.31 5.40
C ALA A 314 1.93 14.03 5.22
N VAL A 315 2.42 12.95 5.80
CA VAL A 315 1.70 11.66 5.92
C VAL A 315 1.87 11.19 7.36
N ASP A 316 0.75 10.96 8.05
CA ASP A 316 0.66 10.61 9.48
C ASP A 316 1.50 11.46 10.43
N GLY A 317 1.52 12.75 10.17
CA GLY A 317 2.25 13.73 10.96
C GLY A 317 3.75 13.80 10.64
N ILE A 318 4.22 13.02 9.66
CA ILE A 318 5.61 13.03 9.19
C ILE A 318 5.70 13.96 7.97
N SER A 319 6.51 15.01 8.06
CA SER A 319 6.67 15.98 6.96
C SER A 319 7.23 15.31 5.69
N ALA A 320 6.81 15.77 4.51
CA ALA A 320 7.37 15.32 3.23
C ALA A 320 8.91 15.46 3.16
N LEU A 321 9.50 16.44 3.87
CA LEU A 321 10.97 16.58 3.98
C LEU A 321 11.61 15.46 4.81
N GLU A 322 10.92 14.97 5.83
CA GLU A 322 11.37 13.82 6.61
C GLU A 322 11.27 12.55 5.78
N TRP A 323 10.16 12.37 5.06
CA TRP A 323 9.97 11.29 4.07
C TRP A 323 11.11 11.23 3.06
N GLU A 324 11.54 12.38 2.54
CA GLU A 324 12.67 12.47 1.61
C GLU A 324 13.94 11.83 2.19
N GLY A 325 14.28 12.18 3.43
CA GLY A 325 15.46 11.66 4.14
C GLY A 325 15.36 10.17 4.41
N LEU A 326 14.19 9.69 4.84
CA LEU A 326 13.92 8.27 5.09
C LEU A 326 14.10 7.44 3.82
N LEU A 327 13.46 7.87 2.73
CA LEU A 327 13.51 7.21 1.44
C LEU A 327 14.92 7.20 0.85
N ARG A 328 15.64 8.33 0.94
CA ARG A 328 17.05 8.41 0.51
C ARG A 328 17.92 7.39 1.26
N THR A 329 17.67 7.24 2.56
CA THR A 329 18.39 6.29 3.43
C THR A 329 18.04 4.84 3.09
N LEU A 330 16.77 4.51 2.90
CA LEU A 330 16.32 3.17 2.49
C LEU A 330 16.93 2.78 1.13
N ARG A 331 16.82 3.65 0.12
CA ARG A 331 17.40 3.44 -1.22
C ARG A 331 18.89 3.13 -1.16
N ALA A 332 19.65 3.95 -0.43
CA ALA A 332 21.08 3.75 -0.28
C ALA A 332 21.41 2.45 0.46
N SER A 333 20.61 2.08 1.47
CA SER A 333 20.80 0.85 2.24
C SER A 333 20.55 -0.39 1.39
N VAL A 334 19.45 -0.41 0.62
CA VAL A 334 19.14 -1.50 -0.31
C VAL A 334 20.24 -1.67 -1.36
N ARG A 335 20.70 -0.57 -1.99
CA ARG A 335 21.83 -0.60 -2.95
C ARG A 335 23.10 -1.21 -2.33
N ARG A 336 23.48 -0.80 -1.12
CA ARG A 336 24.64 -1.39 -0.42
C ARG A 336 24.45 -2.86 -0.08
N THR A 337 23.23 -3.31 0.24
CA THR A 337 22.96 -4.75 0.42
C THR A 337 23.05 -5.53 -0.88
N LEU A 338 22.82 -4.88 -2.02
CA LEU A 338 23.00 -5.44 -3.36
C LEU A 338 24.46 -5.40 -3.85
N GLY A 339 25.38 -4.84 -3.07
CA GLY A 339 26.81 -4.75 -3.43
C GLY A 339 27.19 -3.46 -4.17
N ASP A 340 26.26 -2.53 -4.33
CA ASP A 340 26.52 -1.21 -4.91
C ASP A 340 27.15 -0.28 -3.87
N SER A 341 28.43 -0.50 -3.58
CA SER A 341 29.25 0.45 -2.82
C SER A 341 30.45 0.90 -3.63
N ILE A 342 30.78 2.19 -3.53
CA ILE A 342 31.90 2.82 -4.24
C ILE A 342 32.93 3.20 -3.18
N ASN A 343 34.17 2.72 -3.32
CA ASN A 343 35.26 3.10 -2.42
C ASN A 343 35.81 4.50 -2.79
N TRP A 344 36.72 5.04 -1.97
CA TRP A 344 37.32 6.35 -2.21
C TRP A 344 38.14 6.42 -3.53
N GLN A 345 38.48 5.28 -4.12
CA GLN A 345 39.18 5.15 -5.41
C GLN A 345 38.23 5.08 -6.61
N GLY A 346 36.91 5.10 -6.38
CA GLY A 346 35.89 5.02 -7.44
C GLY A 346 35.54 3.60 -7.87
N GLU A 347 36.06 2.58 -7.20
CA GLU A 347 35.83 1.18 -7.55
C GLU A 347 34.48 0.69 -6.97
N ARG A 348 33.72 -0.06 -7.78
CA ARG A 348 32.43 -0.66 -7.37
C ARG A 348 32.64 -2.07 -6.79
N GLY A 349 32.01 -2.36 -5.66
CA GLY A 349 32.04 -3.69 -5.02
C GLY A 349 31.50 -3.66 -3.59
N ASP A 350 31.47 -4.80 -2.91
CA ASP A 350 31.22 -4.87 -1.47
C ASP A 350 32.55 -4.75 -0.70
N TRP A 351 32.92 -3.52 -0.32
CA TRP A 351 34.19 -3.22 0.34
C TRP A 351 34.16 -3.39 1.85
N ARG A 352 33.04 -3.88 2.41
CA ARG A 352 32.97 -4.26 3.81
C ARG A 352 33.97 -5.40 3.99
N GLN A 353 34.99 -5.18 4.81
CA GLN A 353 35.95 -6.20 5.18
C GLN A 353 35.23 -7.27 6.00
N LEU A 354 34.51 -8.16 5.33
CA LEU A 354 34.04 -9.41 5.91
C LEU A 354 35.29 -10.26 6.14
N LYS A 355 35.91 -10.09 7.31
CA LYS A 355 36.79 -11.11 7.88
C LYS A 355 35.97 -12.33 8.26
#